data_AF-A0A328S7L1-F1
#
_entry.id   AF-A0A328S7L1-F1
#
_cell.length_a   1.000
_cell.length_b   1.000
_cell.length_c   1.000
_cell.angle_alpha   90.00
_cell.angle_beta   90.00
_cell.angle_gamma   90.00
#
_symmetry.space_group_name_H-M   'P 1'
#
loop_
_entity.id
_entity.type
_entity.pdbx_description
1 polymer ?
#
loop_
_entity_poly.entity_id
_entity_poly.type
_entity_poly.pdbx_seq_one_letter_code
_entity_poly.pdbx_strand_id
1 'polypeptide(L)'
;MRIYSTIYKNYTTSIPKKIREKYDVKSKDTVQWTIDNKTKALFVEFINQDNLINKPFINLYQSRISQSKLVSIPKDITKIIGIAPKNHRLKWKIKNDNLIVEKIEIPRLSDLDGLITKDVI
;
A
#
# COMPACT_ATOMS: atom_id res chain seq x y z
N MET A 1 -9.17 4.24 12.98
CA MET A 1 -8.44 2.95 13.06
C MET A 1 -7.16 3.02 12.21
N ARG A 2 -6.01 2.58 12.72
CA ARG A 2 -4.73 2.59 11.99
C ARG A 2 -4.52 1.23 11.30
N ILE A 3 -4.36 1.21 9.97
CA ILE A 3 -4.18 -0.02 9.18
C ILE A 3 -2.88 0.11 8.38
N TYR A 4 -1.92 -0.79 8.64
CA TYR A 4 -0.61 -0.77 8.01
C TYR A 4 -0.29 -2.11 7.36
N SER A 5 0.54 -2.09 6.32
CA SER A 5 1.19 -3.28 5.77
C SER A 5 2.69 -3.07 5.58
N THR A 6 3.42 -4.18 5.65
CA THR A 6 4.87 -4.22 5.43
C THR A 6 5.16 -4.29 3.93
N ILE A 7 6.27 -3.67 3.52
CA ILE A 7 6.83 -3.81 2.17
C ILE A 7 8.03 -4.77 2.26
N TYR A 8 7.93 -5.90 1.57
CA TYR A 8 8.95 -6.95 1.56
C TYR A 8 10.04 -6.67 0.50
N LYS A 9 11.15 -7.44 0.53
CA LYS A 9 12.34 -7.25 -0.32
C LYS A 9 12.05 -7.19 -1.83
N ASN A 10 10.98 -7.82 -2.30
CA ASN A 10 10.58 -7.85 -3.72
C ASN A 10 9.48 -6.84 -4.06
N TYR A 11 9.35 -5.77 -3.26
CA TYR A 11 8.28 -4.78 -3.39
C TYR A 11 6.88 -5.39 -3.38
N THR A 12 6.72 -6.52 -2.68
CA THR A 12 5.42 -7.09 -2.40
C THR A 12 4.90 -6.55 -1.07
N THR A 13 3.58 -6.51 -0.92
CA THR A 13 2.93 -6.14 0.33
C THR A 13 1.74 -7.05 0.58
N SER A 14 1.39 -7.24 1.85
CA SER A 14 0.18 -7.93 2.24
C SER A 14 -0.99 -6.95 2.26
N ILE A 15 -2.15 -7.37 1.75
CA ILE A 15 -3.38 -6.59 1.91
C ILE A 15 -3.90 -6.85 3.32
N PRO A 16 -4.08 -5.82 4.17
CA PRO A 16 -4.51 -6.00 5.55
C PRO A 16 -5.86 -6.72 5.64
N LYS A 17 -6.03 -7.59 6.65
CA LYS A 17 -7.25 -8.41 6.83
C LYS A 17 -8.54 -7.59 6.74
N LYS A 18 -8.58 -6.44 7.44
CA LYS A 18 -9.75 -5.54 7.46
C LYS A 18 -10.09 -4.93 6.10
N ILE A 19 -9.08 -4.66 5.27
CA ILE A 19 -9.30 -4.19 3.90
C ILE A 19 -9.85 -5.34 3.05
N ARG A 20 -9.27 -6.55 3.18
CA ARG A 20 -9.76 -7.72 2.44
C ARG A 20 -11.22 -8.03 2.76
N GLU A 21 -11.59 -8.01 4.03
CA GLU A 21 -12.97 -8.29 4.45
C GLU A 21 -13.94 -7.22 3.95
N LYS A 22 -13.58 -5.93 4.02
CA LYS A 22 -14.46 -4.85 3.59
C LYS A 22 -14.73 -4.86 2.08
N TYR A 23 -13.71 -5.20 1.28
CA TYR A 23 -13.80 -5.19 -0.18
C TYR A 23 -13.99 -6.59 -0.79
N ASP A 24 -14.32 -7.61 0.03
CA ASP A 24 -14.44 -9.03 -0.37
C ASP A 24 -13.27 -9.55 -1.24
N VAL A 25 -12.05 -9.18 -0.87
CA VAL A 25 -10.84 -9.47 -1.66
C VAL A 25 -10.42 -10.92 -1.53
N LYS A 26 -10.36 -11.63 -2.65
CA LYS A 26 -10.00 -13.04 -2.78
C LYS A 26 -8.60 -13.20 -3.40
N SER A 27 -8.04 -14.39 -3.21
CA SER A 27 -6.81 -14.77 -3.92
C SER A 27 -7.10 -14.82 -5.42
N LYS A 28 -6.13 -14.43 -6.25
CA LYS A 28 -6.24 -14.30 -7.72
C LYS A 28 -7.00 -13.07 -8.23
N ASP A 29 -7.63 -12.27 -7.38
CA ASP A 29 -8.16 -10.97 -7.77
C ASP A 29 -7.01 -10.04 -8.22
N THR A 30 -7.38 -9.00 -8.94
CA THR A 30 -6.43 -8.01 -9.44
C THR A 30 -6.50 -6.76 -8.58
N VAL A 31 -5.34 -6.30 -8.12
CA VAL A 31 -5.20 -4.96 -7.54
C VAL A 31 -4.83 -4.02 -8.67
N GLN A 32 -5.65 -3.00 -8.86
CA GLN A 32 -5.36 -1.87 -9.71
C GLN A 32 -4.81 -0.74 -8.85
N TRP A 33 -3.72 -0.17 -9.32
CA TRP A 33 -3.01 0.92 -8.68
C TRP A 33 -3.06 2.13 -9.60
N THR A 34 -3.56 3.24 -9.08
CA THR A 34 -3.70 4.50 -9.83
C THR A 34 -2.98 5.61 -9.06
N ILE A 35 -2.18 6.40 -9.75
CA ILE A 35 -1.49 7.55 -9.14
C ILE A 35 -2.14 8.84 -9.63
N ASP A 36 -2.52 9.71 -8.71
CA ASP A 36 -2.90 11.07 -9.05
C ASP A 36 -1.64 11.91 -9.33
N ASN A 37 -1.50 12.38 -10.57
CA ASN A 37 -0.28 13.08 -11.02
C ASN A 37 -0.04 14.42 -10.30
N LYS A 38 -1.07 15.05 -9.72
CA LYS A 38 -0.94 16.36 -9.03
C LYS A 38 -0.49 16.21 -7.59
N THR A 39 -1.11 15.27 -6.87
CA THR A 39 -0.92 15.05 -5.43
C THR A 39 0.06 13.91 -5.12
N LYS A 40 0.40 13.10 -6.13
CA LYS A 40 1.17 11.85 -5.99
C LYS A 40 0.50 10.84 -5.04
N ALA A 41 -0.79 10.97 -4.79
CA ALA A 41 -1.55 10.02 -3.98
C ALA A 41 -1.75 8.70 -4.73
N LEU A 42 -1.64 7.57 -4.03
CA LEU A 42 -1.85 6.24 -4.58
C LEU A 42 -3.23 5.73 -4.22
N PHE A 43 -4.05 5.50 -5.22
CA PHE A 43 -5.36 4.89 -5.11
C PHE A 43 -5.26 3.40 -5.44
N VAL A 44 -6.07 2.62 -4.75
CA VAL A 44 -6.12 1.17 -4.92
C VAL A 44 -7.55 0.74 -5.15
N GLU A 45 -7.75 -0.04 -6.21
CA GLU A 45 -9.03 -0.68 -6.51
C GLU A 45 -8.83 -2.18 -6.60
N PHE A 46 -9.81 -2.95 -6.11
CA PHE A 46 -9.82 -4.40 -6.23
C PHE A 46 -10.81 -4.79 -7.33
N ILE A 47 -10.32 -5.54 -8.31
CA ILE A 47 -11.07 -5.99 -9.46
C ILE A 47 -11.23 -7.50 -9.34
N ASN A 48 -12.47 -7.94 -9.10
CA ASN A 48 -12.83 -9.34 -9.12
C ASN A 48 -12.71 -9.88 -10.54
N GLN A 49 -12.32 -11.15 -10.68
CA GLN A 49 -12.08 -11.77 -11.99
C GLN A 49 -13.32 -11.72 -12.91
N ASP A 50 -14.51 -11.66 -12.32
CA ASP A 50 -15.79 -11.62 -13.05
C ASP A 50 -16.14 -10.23 -13.61
N ASN A 51 -15.35 -9.19 -13.28
CA ASN A 51 -15.71 -7.79 -13.55
C ASN A 51 -14.52 -6.96 -14.06
N LEU A 52 -13.77 -7.50 -15.03
CA LEU A 52 -12.77 -6.74 -15.81
C LEU A 52 -13.47 -5.71 -16.70
N ILE A 53 -13.96 -4.63 -16.10
CA ILE A 53 -14.53 -3.50 -16.80
C ILE A 53 -13.36 -2.70 -17.40
N ASN A 54 -13.31 -2.63 -18.73
CA ASN A 54 -12.45 -1.73 -19.49
C ASN A 54 -12.83 -0.26 -19.19
N LYS A 55 -12.39 0.27 -18.05
CA LYS A 55 -12.50 1.70 -17.76
C LYS A 55 -11.31 2.43 -18.39
N PRO A 56 -11.53 3.57 -19.07
CA PRO A 56 -10.44 4.38 -19.61
C PRO A 56 -9.73 5.09 -18.45
N PHE A 57 -8.59 4.59 -18.04
CA PHE A 57 -7.73 5.26 -17.06
C PHE A 57 -6.34 5.50 -17.64
N ILE A 58 -5.80 6.67 -17.33
CA ILE A 58 -4.45 7.11 -17.68
C ILE A 58 -3.51 6.56 -16.60
N ASN A 59 -2.51 5.78 -17.01
CA ASN A 59 -1.51 5.09 -16.16
C ASN A 59 -2.09 4.05 -15.18
N LEU A 60 -2.63 2.97 -15.76
CA LEU A 60 -3.04 1.77 -15.04
C LEU A 60 -1.86 0.87 -14.76
N TYR A 61 -1.62 0.59 -13.47
CA TYR A 61 -0.77 -0.53 -13.10
C TYR A 61 -1.59 -1.59 -12.40
N GLN A 62 -1.49 -2.83 -12.85
CA GLN A 62 -2.24 -3.94 -12.30
C GLN A 62 -1.31 -5.00 -11.73
N SER A 63 -1.70 -5.64 -10.64
CA SER A 63 -0.94 -6.72 -10.01
C SER A 63 -1.88 -7.75 -9.42
N ARG A 64 -1.62 -9.02 -9.73
CA ARG A 64 -2.46 -10.11 -9.25
C ARG A 64 -2.13 -10.44 -7.80
N ILE A 65 -3.17 -10.71 -7.01
CA ILE A 65 -3.02 -11.19 -5.64
C ILE A 65 -2.60 -12.65 -5.68
N SER A 66 -1.46 -12.95 -5.08
CA SER A 66 -0.93 -14.30 -4.96
C SER A 66 -1.80 -15.16 -4.03
N GLN A 67 -1.61 -16.48 -4.08
CA GLN A 67 -2.29 -17.41 -3.17
C GLN A 67 -2.00 -17.09 -1.69
N SER A 68 -0.81 -16.55 -1.40
CA SER A 68 -0.41 -16.10 -0.06
C SER A 68 -0.98 -14.72 0.33
N LYS A 69 -1.91 -14.18 -0.46
CA LYS A 69 -2.53 -12.85 -0.26
C LYS A 69 -1.53 -11.69 -0.28
N LEU A 70 -0.42 -11.89 -0.99
CA LEU A 70 0.56 -10.85 -1.29
C LEU A 70 0.27 -10.27 -2.65
N VAL A 71 0.54 -8.98 -2.81
CA VAL A 71 0.45 -8.29 -4.09
C VAL A 71 1.76 -7.57 -4.36
N SER A 72 2.21 -7.63 -5.61
CA SER A 72 3.37 -6.85 -6.06
C SER A 72 3.00 -5.38 -6.22
N ILE A 73 3.88 -4.49 -5.79
CA ILE A 73 3.80 -3.06 -6.08
C ILE A 73 4.61 -2.85 -7.37
N PRO A 74 3.98 -2.36 -8.45
CA PRO A 74 4.65 -2.11 -9.72
C PRO A 74 5.88 -1.20 -9.57
N LYS A 75 6.97 -1.51 -10.28
CA LYS A 75 8.26 -0.80 -10.15
C LYS A 75 8.15 0.71 -10.40
N ASP A 76 7.25 1.14 -11.28
CA ASP A 76 7.08 2.56 -11.56
C ASP A 76 6.42 3.28 -10.39
N ILE A 77 5.47 2.63 -9.72
CA ILE A 77 4.85 3.15 -8.49
C ILE A 77 5.89 3.27 -7.39
N THR A 78 6.76 2.27 -7.23
CA THR A 78 7.81 2.32 -6.21
C THR A 78 8.77 3.49 -6.45
N LYS A 79 9.07 3.81 -7.72
CA LYS A 79 9.89 4.97 -8.10
C LYS A 79 9.15 6.29 -7.87
N ILE A 80 7.91 6.43 -8.34
CA ILE A 80 7.14 7.67 -8.27
C ILE A 80 6.88 8.08 -6.82
N ILE A 81 6.50 7.12 -5.96
CA ILE A 81 6.20 7.38 -4.55
C ILE A 81 7.47 7.35 -3.70
N GLY A 82 8.57 6.79 -4.21
CA GLY A 82 9.81 6.62 -3.47
C GLY A 82 9.63 5.66 -2.29
N ILE A 83 9.14 4.46 -2.59
CA ILE A 83 8.95 3.38 -1.62
C ILE A 83 10.27 2.62 -1.46
N ALA A 84 10.68 2.34 -0.22
CA ALA A 84 11.88 1.58 0.11
C ALA A 84 11.51 0.46 1.09
N PRO A 85 11.75 -0.82 0.75
CA PRO A 85 11.56 -1.93 1.68
C PRO A 85 12.37 -1.72 2.96
N LYS A 86 11.87 -2.23 4.10
CA LYS A 86 12.46 -2.08 5.45
C LYS A 86 12.46 -0.66 6.03
N ASN A 87 12.51 0.37 5.19
CA ASN A 87 12.48 1.77 5.63
C ASN A 87 11.07 2.33 5.69
N HIS A 88 10.18 1.85 4.80
CA HIS A 88 8.80 2.33 4.71
C HIS A 88 7.78 1.23 5.03
N ARG A 89 6.59 1.66 5.48
CA ARG A 89 5.35 0.88 5.51
C ARG A 89 4.31 1.55 4.63
N LEU A 90 3.27 0.81 4.28
CA LEU A 90 2.09 1.34 3.62
C LEU A 90 0.98 1.55 4.64
N LYS A 91 0.41 2.75 4.65
CA LYS A 91 -0.77 3.10 5.43
C LYS A 91 -1.99 3.07 4.52
N TRP A 92 -2.95 2.20 4.85
CA TRP A 92 -4.19 2.03 4.11
C TRP A 92 -5.28 2.91 4.75
N LYS A 93 -5.86 3.82 3.98
CA LYS A 93 -6.92 4.74 4.41
C LYS A 93 -8.12 4.60 3.50
N ILE A 94 -9.30 4.74 4.06
CA ILE A 94 -10.54 4.82 3.30
C ILE A 94 -11.07 6.24 3.47
N LYS A 95 -11.23 6.97 2.37
CA LYS A 95 -11.73 8.34 2.36
C LYS A 95 -12.77 8.49 1.25
N ASN A 96 -14.01 8.82 1.62
CA ASN A 96 -15.13 8.96 0.69
C ASN A 96 -15.23 7.75 -0.26
N ASP A 97 -15.25 6.54 0.33
CA ASP A 97 -15.24 5.23 -0.34
C ASP A 97 -14.02 4.87 -1.20
N ASN A 98 -13.12 5.83 -1.42
CA ASN A 98 -11.85 5.58 -2.10
C ASN A 98 -10.83 4.98 -1.13
N LEU A 99 -10.18 3.91 -1.57
CA LEU A 99 -9.06 3.30 -0.86
C LEU A 99 -7.76 3.96 -1.30
N ILE A 100 -7.09 4.60 -0.36
CA ILE A 100 -5.85 5.36 -0.56
C ILE A 100 -4.74 4.67 0.22
N VAL A 101 -3.57 4.59 -0.40
CA VAL A 101 -2.35 4.06 0.19
C VAL A 101 -1.30 5.16 0.26
N GLU A 102 -0.71 5.34 1.44
CA GLU A 102 0.37 6.29 1.65
C GLU A 102 1.63 5.57 2.14
N LYS A 103 2.81 6.00 1.68
CA LYS A 103 4.05 5.58 2.34
C LYS A 103 4.20 6.30 3.67
N ILE A 104 4.69 5.58 4.67
CA ILE A 104 5.11 6.14 5.95
C ILE A 104 6.50 5.62 6.29
N GLU A 105 7.31 6.45 6.94
CA GLU A 105 8.61 6.02 7.45
C GLU A 105 8.45 5.14 8.69
N ILE A 106 9.28 4.11 8.78
CA ILE A 106 9.43 3.32 10.00
C ILE A 106 10.47 4.05 10.86
N PRO A 107 10.12 4.46 12.10
CA PRO A 107 11.11 5.06 12.99
C PRO A 107 12.25 4.07 13.24
N ARG A 108 13.49 4.56 13.18
CA ARG A 108 14.65 3.75 13.51
C ARG A 108 14.75 3.61 15.02
N LEU A 109 15.29 2.49 15.49
CA LEU A 109 15.58 2.29 16.91
C LEU A 109 16.52 3.38 17.45
N SER A 110 17.44 3.88 16.63
CA SER A 110 18.31 5.03 16.94
C SER A 110 17.55 6.33 17.22
N ASP A 111 16.35 6.49 16.67
CA ASP A 111 15.50 7.66 16.90
C ASP A 111 14.84 7.61 18.30
N LEU A 112 14.84 6.44 18.95
CA LEU A 112 14.30 6.23 20.29
C LEU A 112 15.34 6.49 21.38
N ASP A 113 16.63 6.28 21.11
CA ASP A 113 17.71 6.59 22.08
C ASP A 113 17.80 8.10 22.37
N GLY A 114 17.44 8.94 21.39
CA GLY A 114 17.32 10.39 21.56
C GLY A 114 16.10 10.85 22.38
N LEU A 115 15.18 9.93 22.74
CA LEU A 115 14.04 10.19 23.61
C LEU A 115 14.29 9.74 25.06
N ILE A 116 15.42 9.09 25.35
CA ILE A 116 15.79 8.59 26.69
C ILE A 116 16.88 9.47 27.34
N THR A 117 17.19 10.64 26.79
CA THR A 117 18.12 11.58 27.45
C THR A 117 17.52 12.96 27.59
N LYS A 118 17.14 13.27 28.85
CA LYS A 118 17.20 14.54 29.58
C LYS A 118 16.04 14.58 30.56
N ASP A 119 16.27 14.03 31.75
CA ASP A 119 15.68 14.41 33.04
C ASP A 119 15.92 13.29 34.07
N VAL A 120 17.20 12.93 34.25
CA VAL A 120 17.68 12.28 35.47
C VAL A 120 18.71 13.24 36.05
N ILE A 121 18.24 14.17 36.86
CA ILE A 121 19.01 14.96 37.82
C ILE A 121 18.25 14.87 39.14
#